data_AF-A0ABD2L1R8-F1
#
_entry.id   AF-A0ABD2L1R8-F1
#
_cell.length_a   1.000
_cell.length_b   1.000
_cell.length_c   1.000
_cell.angle_alpha   90.00
_cell.angle_beta   90.00
_cell.angle_gamma   90.00
#
_symmetry.space_group_name_H-M   'P 1'
#
loop_
_entity.id
_entity.type
_entity.pdbx_description
1 polymer ?
#
loop_
_entity_poly.entity_id
_entity_poly.type
_entity_poly.pdbx_seq_one_letter_code
_entity_poly.pdbx_strand_id
1 'polypeptide(L)'
;MQIYTPSIAEQNAAKKVTISSAKIIQKHFQKAMANFNELNVENIDWTMFLQNSEKFIEKYEFYILINCICEEEIGAAKLCQFVENRIRLQLVYDIDGNGGIFEAHLYPNIYTEKCEIAEKILETSFSKNFCKIWLIGVNSIASIDNIKKCLPLFDLSIRRAYLRYNPVQKQEGNIQNIEDEFDKLKFKMQSVAMTKRQMKELDDEH
;
A
#
# COMPACT_ATOMS: atom_id res chain seq x y z
N MET A 1 4.54 5.42 18.83
CA MET A 1 5.53 6.50 18.61
C MET A 1 4.79 7.83 18.72
N GLN A 2 4.92 8.54 19.84
CA GLN A 2 4.23 9.81 20.07
C GLN A 2 5.24 10.95 19.83
N ILE A 3 4.87 11.92 18.99
CA ILE A 3 5.67 13.13 18.73
C ILE A 3 4.72 14.32 18.85
N TYR A 4 4.88 15.12 19.89
CA TYR A 4 3.98 16.23 20.19
C TYR A 4 4.43 17.52 19.50
N THR A 5 3.48 18.24 18.92
CA THR A 5 3.71 19.59 18.42
C THR A 5 3.99 20.55 19.58
N PRO A 6 4.91 21.51 19.43
CA PRO A 6 5.26 22.43 20.53
C PRO A 6 4.20 23.48 20.85
N SER A 7 3.20 23.68 19.98
CA SER A 7 2.13 24.67 20.15
C SER A 7 0.92 24.12 20.91
N ILE A 8 0.30 24.94 21.76
CA ILE A 8 -0.98 24.64 22.41
C ILE A 8 -2.14 24.88 21.42
N ALA A 9 -3.13 23.99 21.30
CA ALA A 9 -3.23 22.68 21.94
C ALA A 9 -2.28 21.65 21.30
N GLU A 10 -1.56 20.91 22.15
CA GLU A 10 -0.61 19.88 21.71
C GLU A 10 -1.32 18.79 20.90
N GLN A 11 -0.73 18.40 19.78
CA GLN A 11 -1.22 17.31 18.96
C GLN A 11 -0.12 16.31 18.68
N ASN A 12 -0.47 15.02 18.67
CA ASN A 12 0.46 13.99 18.22
C ASN A 12 0.59 14.04 16.68
N ALA A 13 1.70 14.58 16.19
CA ALA A 13 2.04 14.64 14.77
C ALA A 13 2.20 13.25 14.14
N ALA A 14 2.62 12.26 14.94
CA ALA A 14 2.83 10.88 14.53
C ALA A 14 1.60 9.96 14.73
N LYS A 15 0.38 10.52 14.86
CA LYS A 15 -0.85 9.75 15.15
C LYS A 15 -1.19 8.65 14.13
N LYS A 16 -0.67 8.75 12.90
CA LYS A 16 -0.92 7.76 11.83
C LYS A 16 0.07 6.59 11.84
N VAL A 17 1.11 6.63 12.68
CA VAL A 17 2.11 5.56 12.78
C VAL A 17 1.47 4.30 13.35
N THR A 18 1.54 3.22 12.57
CA THR A 18 1.12 1.86 12.94
C THR A 18 2.23 1.10 13.65
N ILE A 19 1.93 -0.07 14.22
CA ILE A 19 2.95 -0.93 14.83
C ILE A 19 4.02 -1.35 13.79
N SER A 20 3.60 -1.75 12.59
CA SER A 20 4.50 -2.13 11.49
C SER A 20 5.42 -0.99 11.07
N SER A 21 4.86 0.20 10.81
CA SER A 21 5.67 1.37 10.46
C SER A 21 6.61 1.82 11.60
N ALA A 22 6.20 1.70 12.87
CA ALA A 22 7.07 1.99 14.01
C ALA A 22 8.28 1.03 14.05
N LYS A 23 8.07 -0.27 13.84
CA LYS A 23 9.15 -1.26 13.76
C LYS A 23 10.12 -0.95 12.62
N ILE A 24 9.59 -0.63 11.45
CA ILE A 24 10.39 -0.27 10.27
C ILE A 24 11.25 0.97 10.56
N ILE A 25 10.66 2.03 11.11
CA ILE A 25 11.37 3.27 11.49
C ILE A 25 12.49 2.96 12.49
N GLN A 26 12.21 2.15 13.52
CA GLN A 26 13.21 1.74 14.50
C GLN A 26 14.36 0.95 13.87
N LYS A 27 14.08 0.01 12.96
CA LYS A 27 15.11 -0.74 12.22
C LYS A 27 15.97 0.19 11.37
N HIS A 28 15.37 1.18 10.72
CA HIS A 28 16.11 2.19 9.96
C HIS A 28 17.04 3.02 10.85
N PHE A 29 16.56 3.45 12.03
CA PHE A 29 17.42 4.15 12.99
C PHE A 29 18.56 3.28 13.52
N GLN A 30 18.30 2.01 13.82
CA GLN A 30 19.34 1.07 14.26
C GLN A 30 20.40 0.84 13.18
N LYS A 31 19.97 0.62 11.92
CA LYS A 31 20.88 0.46 10.77
C LYS A 31 21.72 1.73 10.54
N ALA A 32 21.09 2.91 10.59
CA ALA A 32 21.79 4.17 10.48
C ALA A 32 22.84 4.36 11.60
N MET A 33 22.47 4.04 12.84
CA MET A 33 23.39 4.13 13.98
C MET A 33 24.56 3.16 13.86
N ALA A 34 24.33 1.92 13.42
CA ALA A 34 25.39 0.95 13.17
C ALA A 34 26.37 1.47 12.10
N ASN A 35 25.85 2.00 10.99
CA ASN A 35 26.67 2.61 9.95
C ASN A 35 27.49 3.80 10.48
N PHE A 36 26.92 4.64 11.34
CA PHE A 36 27.65 5.76 11.96
C PHE A 36 28.74 5.31 12.93
N ASN A 37 28.58 4.16 13.60
CA ASN A 37 29.63 3.63 14.47
C ASN A 37 30.78 3.01 13.66
N GLU A 38 30.50 2.47 12.48
CA GLU A 38 31.51 1.91 11.56
C GLU A 38 32.27 3.01 10.79
N LEU A 39 31.58 4.09 10.43
CA LEU A 39 32.18 5.24 9.78
C LEU A 39 32.77 6.17 10.84
N ASN A 40 34.10 6.23 10.95
CA ASN A 40 34.76 7.26 11.76
C ASN A 40 34.19 8.65 11.36
N VAL A 41 33.59 9.35 12.33
CA VAL A 41 32.75 10.54 12.14
C VAL A 41 33.43 11.65 11.32
N GLU A 42 34.77 11.64 11.29
CA GLU A 42 35.61 12.62 10.59
C GLU A 42 35.63 12.47 9.05
N ASN A 43 35.22 11.32 8.48
CA ASN A 43 35.27 11.04 7.03
C ASN A 43 33.96 10.43 6.47
N ILE A 44 32.79 10.84 6.95
CA ILE A 44 31.51 10.36 6.42
C ILE A 44 31.24 11.00 5.06
N ASP A 45 31.21 10.18 4.01
CA ASP A 45 30.63 10.58 2.72
C ASP A 45 29.09 10.55 2.83
N TRP A 46 28.51 11.73 3.07
CA TRP A 46 27.07 11.91 3.16
C TRP A 46 26.33 11.55 1.88
N THR A 47 26.97 11.69 0.72
CA THR A 47 26.34 11.35 -0.56
C THR A 47 26.16 9.84 -0.65
N MET A 48 27.21 9.08 -0.34
CA MET A 48 27.16 7.63 -0.25
C MET A 48 26.17 7.15 0.81
N PHE A 49 26.12 7.80 1.99
CA PHE A 49 25.17 7.42 3.04
C PHE A 49 23.70 7.60 2.61
N LEU A 50 23.38 8.72 1.94
CA LEU A 50 22.02 9.00 1.47
C LEU A 50 21.64 8.19 0.23
N GLN A 51 22.61 7.83 -0.61
CA GLN A 51 22.39 7.08 -1.85
C GLN A 51 22.42 5.56 -1.67
N ASN A 52 23.13 5.02 -0.68
CA ASN A 52 23.21 3.58 -0.39
C ASN A 52 21.94 2.98 0.22
N SER A 53 20.78 3.62 0.02
CA SER A 53 19.52 3.01 0.39
C SER A 53 19.20 1.89 -0.59
N GLU A 54 19.11 0.66 -0.08
CA GLU A 54 18.64 -0.50 -0.84
C GLU A 54 17.32 -0.16 -1.57
N LYS A 55 17.16 -0.64 -2.81
CA LYS A 55 15.92 -0.44 -3.57
C LYS A 55 14.74 -1.07 -2.82
N PHE A 56 13.56 -0.47 -2.90
CA PHE A 56 12.39 -0.96 -2.15
C PHE A 56 12.04 -2.42 -2.49
N ILE A 57 12.12 -2.79 -3.76
CA ILE A 57 11.85 -4.14 -4.31
C ILE A 57 12.91 -5.18 -3.86
N GLU A 58 13.98 -4.73 -3.24
CA GLU A 58 15.01 -5.61 -2.69
C GLU A 58 14.85 -5.87 -1.19
N LYS A 59 14.13 -5.00 -0.48
CA LYS A 59 14.02 -5.03 0.98
C LYS A 59 13.11 -6.13 1.54
N TYR A 60 12.16 -6.63 0.76
CA TYR A 60 11.11 -7.54 1.24
C TYR A 60 11.08 -8.85 0.44
N GLU A 61 10.61 -9.91 1.08
CA GLU A 61 10.43 -11.23 0.47
C GLU A 61 9.15 -11.30 -0.37
N PHE A 62 8.10 -10.63 0.09
CA PHE A 62 6.79 -10.59 -0.55
C PHE A 62 6.34 -9.16 -0.78
N TYR A 63 5.48 -8.99 -1.79
CA TYR A 63 4.91 -7.71 -2.19
C TYR A 63 3.41 -7.85 -2.39
N ILE A 64 2.67 -6.79 -2.09
CA ILE A 64 1.25 -6.65 -2.44
C ILE A 64 1.15 -5.44 -3.37
N LEU A 65 0.60 -5.66 -4.56
CA LEU A 65 0.22 -4.61 -5.49
C LEU A 65 -1.28 -4.36 -5.33
N ILE A 66 -1.65 -3.13 -5.00
CA ILE A 66 -3.04 -2.68 -4.97
C ILE A 66 -3.30 -1.94 -6.27
N ASN A 67 -4.13 -2.51 -7.13
CA ASN A 67 -4.46 -1.93 -8.42
C ASN A 67 -5.81 -1.22 -8.33
N CYS A 68 -5.85 0.06 -8.74
CA CYS A 68 -7.06 0.84 -8.94
C CYS A 68 -7.16 1.18 -10.43
N ILE A 69 -8.17 0.66 -11.13
CA ILE A 69 -8.41 0.87 -12.56
C ILE A 69 -9.79 1.50 -12.75
N CYS A 70 -9.87 2.52 -13.60
CA CYS A 70 -11.10 3.24 -13.93
C CYS A 70 -11.15 3.63 -15.41
N GLU A 71 -12.35 3.72 -15.98
CA GLU A 71 -12.54 4.23 -17.34
C GLU A 71 -12.53 5.76 -17.42
N GLU A 72 -13.10 6.45 -16.43
CA GLU A 72 -13.25 7.91 -16.42
C GLU A 72 -12.34 8.59 -15.39
N GLU A 73 -11.71 9.71 -15.79
CA GLU A 73 -10.73 10.45 -14.98
C GLU A 73 -11.30 10.96 -13.65
N ILE A 74 -12.50 11.56 -13.69
CA ILE A 74 -13.16 12.14 -12.52
C ILE A 74 -13.51 11.06 -11.51
N GLY A 75 -13.94 9.89 -12.00
CA GLY A 75 -14.18 8.70 -11.19
C GLY A 75 -12.90 8.16 -10.57
N ALA A 76 -11.84 8.08 -11.38
CA ALA A 76 -10.52 7.59 -10.99
C ALA A 76 -9.91 8.40 -9.86
N ALA A 77 -9.92 9.74 -9.96
CA ALA A 77 -9.36 10.61 -8.94
C ALA A 77 -10.03 10.39 -7.57
N LYS A 78 -11.37 10.35 -7.53
CA LYS A 78 -12.13 10.17 -6.29
C LYS A 78 -11.95 8.78 -5.70
N LEU A 79 -12.06 7.73 -6.52
CA LEU A 79 -11.92 6.36 -6.05
C LEU A 79 -10.50 6.09 -5.58
N CYS A 80 -9.49 6.39 -6.40
CA CYS A 80 -8.12 6.08 -6.05
C CYS A 80 -7.64 6.91 -4.85
N GLN A 81 -8.08 8.17 -4.69
CA GLN A 81 -7.84 8.93 -3.45
C GLN A 81 -8.53 8.32 -2.22
N PHE A 82 -9.74 7.76 -2.38
CA PHE A 82 -10.41 7.05 -1.29
C PHE A 82 -9.64 5.78 -0.90
N VAL A 83 -9.19 5.00 -1.89
CA VAL A 83 -8.36 3.81 -1.68
C VAL A 83 -7.09 4.19 -0.94
N GLU A 84 -6.34 5.18 -1.40
CA GLU A 84 -5.10 5.65 -0.78
C GLU A 84 -5.27 5.97 0.72
N ASN A 85 -6.34 6.68 1.06
CA ASN A 85 -6.66 7.04 2.46
C ASN A 85 -7.04 5.84 3.33
N ARG A 86 -7.47 4.73 2.73
CA ARG A 86 -7.95 3.52 3.41
C ARG A 86 -6.92 2.41 3.49
N ILE A 87 -5.94 2.35 2.59
CA ILE A 87 -4.90 1.30 2.55
C ILE A 87 -4.33 1.07 3.95
N ARG A 88 -3.83 2.12 4.60
CA ARG A 88 -3.21 2.01 5.94
C ARG A 88 -4.15 1.42 6.99
N LEU A 89 -5.44 1.79 6.94
CA LEU A 89 -6.42 1.32 7.92
C LEU A 89 -6.69 -0.18 7.72
N GLN A 90 -6.91 -0.61 6.48
CA GLN A 90 -7.21 -2.01 6.17
C GLN A 90 -5.98 -2.91 6.25
N LEU A 91 -4.77 -2.38 6.02
CA LEU A 91 -3.55 -3.10 6.35
C LEU A 91 -3.52 -3.47 7.84
N VAL A 92 -3.90 -2.54 8.71
CA VAL A 92 -3.91 -2.79 10.16
C VAL A 92 -4.98 -3.82 10.56
N TYR A 93 -6.19 -3.74 9.99
CA TYR A 93 -7.29 -4.61 10.41
C TYR A 93 -7.29 -5.97 9.71
N ASP A 94 -7.08 -6.00 8.40
CA ASP A 94 -7.29 -7.19 7.58
C ASP A 94 -6.00 -8.02 7.40
N ILE A 95 -4.82 -7.39 7.56
CA ILE A 95 -3.51 -8.05 7.36
C ILE A 95 -2.73 -8.15 8.67
N ASP A 96 -2.45 -7.03 9.34
CA ASP A 96 -1.64 -7.00 10.56
C ASP A 96 -2.43 -7.41 11.84
N GLY A 97 -3.77 -7.44 11.75
CA GLY A 97 -4.69 -7.59 12.88
C GLY A 97 -4.57 -8.92 13.65
N ASN A 98 -4.06 -9.97 13.01
CA ASN A 98 -3.90 -11.31 13.61
C ASN A 98 -2.61 -11.48 14.45
N GLY A 99 -2.15 -10.43 15.14
CA GLY A 99 -1.05 -10.53 16.10
C GLY A 99 0.34 -10.15 15.58
N GLY A 100 0.44 -9.29 14.55
CA GLY A 100 1.73 -8.73 14.13
C GLY A 100 2.70 -9.71 13.48
N ILE A 101 2.18 -10.81 12.93
CA ILE A 101 2.91 -11.83 12.14
C ILE A 101 3.44 -11.24 10.83
N PHE A 102 2.81 -10.18 10.35
CA PHE A 102 3.18 -9.44 9.14
C PHE A 102 3.77 -8.09 9.54
N GLU A 103 4.89 -7.73 8.92
CA GLU A 103 5.40 -6.36 8.89
C GLU A 103 5.16 -5.80 7.49
N ALA A 104 4.11 -5.00 7.36
CA ALA A 104 3.76 -4.33 6.11
C ALA A 104 4.36 -2.91 6.03
N HIS A 105 5.04 -2.62 4.92
CA HIS A 105 5.57 -1.31 4.58
C HIS A 105 4.90 -0.82 3.29
N LEU A 106 4.11 0.24 3.38
CA LEU A 106 3.59 0.92 2.19
C LEU A 106 4.70 1.76 1.53
N TYR A 107 4.92 1.58 0.24
CA TYR A 107 5.80 2.46 -0.53
C TYR A 107 5.28 3.90 -0.46
N PRO A 108 6.11 4.91 -0.15
CA PRO A 108 5.63 6.26 0.17
C PRO A 108 4.87 6.96 -0.97
N ASN A 109 5.23 6.63 -2.21
CA ASN A 109 4.65 7.24 -3.41
C ASN A 109 3.76 6.22 -4.13
N ILE A 110 3.01 6.69 -5.13
CA ILE A 110 2.37 5.81 -6.09
C ILE A 110 3.47 5.05 -6.83
N TYR A 111 3.31 3.73 -6.99
CA TYR A 111 4.31 2.90 -7.64
C TYR A 111 4.32 3.13 -9.15
N THR A 112 3.14 3.11 -9.78
CA THR A 112 2.97 3.54 -11.17
C THR A 112 1.54 4.04 -11.42
N GLU A 113 1.39 4.92 -12.40
CA GLU A 113 0.09 5.36 -12.93
C GLU A 113 -0.18 4.78 -14.33
N LYS A 114 0.73 3.94 -14.84
CA LYS A 114 0.55 3.29 -16.15
C LYS A 114 -0.30 2.03 -16.01
N CYS A 115 -1.18 1.81 -16.99
CA CYS A 115 -2.04 0.63 -17.04
C CYS A 115 -1.32 -0.65 -17.50
N GLU A 116 -0.12 -0.58 -18.05
CA GLU A 116 0.64 -1.73 -18.57
C GLU A 116 0.76 -2.89 -17.57
N ILE A 117 1.07 -2.57 -16.30
CA ILE A 117 1.18 -3.57 -15.23
C ILE A 117 -0.21 -4.11 -14.87
N ALA A 118 -1.19 -3.22 -14.73
CA ALA A 118 -2.55 -3.58 -14.39
C ALA A 118 -3.20 -4.44 -15.50
N GLU A 119 -2.78 -4.27 -16.75
CA GLU A 119 -3.25 -5.03 -17.91
C GLU A 119 -2.84 -6.49 -17.89
N LYS A 120 -1.61 -6.77 -17.48
CA LYS A 120 -1.09 -8.15 -17.35
C LYS A 120 -1.75 -8.90 -16.20
N ILE A 121 -2.24 -8.17 -15.20
CA ILE A 121 -2.72 -8.76 -13.94
C ILE A 121 -4.25 -8.88 -13.90
N LEU A 122 -4.98 -7.94 -14.52
CA LEU A 122 -6.42 -7.80 -14.35
C LEU A 122 -7.19 -7.81 -15.66
N GLU A 123 -8.27 -8.58 -15.71
CA GLU A 123 -9.26 -8.53 -16.79
C GLU A 123 -10.42 -7.59 -16.41
N THR A 124 -10.76 -6.68 -17.33
CA THR A 124 -11.86 -5.71 -17.18
C THR A 124 -12.76 -5.74 -18.40
N SER A 125 -14.05 -5.48 -18.21
CA SER A 125 -15.07 -5.38 -19.27
C SER A 125 -15.14 -3.99 -19.92
N PHE A 126 -14.31 -3.05 -19.46
CA PHE A 126 -14.28 -1.64 -19.87
C PHE A 126 -12.86 -1.20 -20.22
N SER A 127 -12.74 -0.06 -20.91
CA SER A 127 -11.45 0.49 -21.33
C SER A 127 -10.63 1.02 -20.16
N LYS A 128 -9.35 0.64 -20.08
CA LYS A 128 -8.46 0.96 -18.96
C LYS A 128 -7.74 2.27 -19.24
N ASN A 129 -8.41 3.38 -18.96
CA ASN A 129 -7.84 4.70 -19.26
C ASN A 129 -7.00 5.25 -18.10
N PHE A 130 -7.36 4.91 -16.86
CA PHE A 130 -6.70 5.42 -15.67
C PHE A 130 -6.36 4.30 -14.71
N CYS A 131 -5.07 4.20 -14.37
CA CYS A 131 -4.57 3.22 -13.43
C CYS A 131 -3.74 3.91 -12.33
N LYS A 132 -3.88 3.44 -11.10
CA LYS A 132 -2.95 3.76 -10.02
C LYS A 132 -2.62 2.48 -9.28
N ILE A 133 -1.33 2.25 -9.07
CA ILE A 133 -0.84 1.07 -8.38
C ILE A 133 -0.06 1.52 -7.15
N TRP A 134 -0.42 0.96 -6.00
CA TRP A 134 0.37 1.09 -4.77
C TRP A 134 1.12 -0.20 -4.49
N LEU A 135 2.35 -0.07 -4.02
CA LEU A 135 3.22 -1.18 -3.67
C LEU A 135 3.37 -1.26 -2.16
N ILE A 136 3.20 -2.46 -1.61
CA ILE A 136 3.43 -2.74 -0.20
C ILE A 136 4.44 -3.87 -0.10
N GLY A 137 5.54 -3.63 0.61
CA GLY A 137 6.50 -4.66 0.99
C GLY A 137 6.02 -5.37 2.24
N VAL A 138 6.12 -6.70 2.27
CA VAL A 138 5.72 -7.52 3.41
C VAL A 138 6.87 -8.43 3.82
N ASN A 139 7.27 -8.30 5.08
CA ASN A 139 8.11 -9.28 5.75
C ASN A 139 7.23 -10.14 6.64
N SER A 140 7.26 -11.46 6.43
CA SER A 140 6.49 -12.40 7.24
C SER A 140 7.23 -13.71 7.43
N ILE A 141 7.00 -14.32 8.58
CA ILE A 141 7.38 -15.72 8.84
C ILE A 141 6.38 -16.67 8.15
N ALA A 142 5.21 -16.16 7.75
CA ALA A 142 4.17 -16.91 7.08
C ALA A 142 4.39 -16.99 5.56
N SER A 143 3.88 -18.06 4.94
CA SER A 143 3.85 -18.22 3.48
C SER A 143 3.04 -17.10 2.82
N ILE A 144 3.42 -16.74 1.58
CA ILE A 144 2.65 -15.88 0.68
C ILE A 144 1.18 -16.31 0.55
N ASP A 145 0.87 -17.60 0.71
CA ASP A 145 -0.49 -18.12 0.63
C ASP A 145 -1.41 -17.55 1.73
N ASN A 146 -0.86 -17.26 2.90
CA ASN A 146 -1.62 -16.64 3.98
C ASN A 146 -1.96 -15.18 3.63
N ILE A 147 -1.02 -14.46 3.01
CA ILE A 147 -1.27 -13.10 2.49
C ILE A 147 -2.37 -13.16 1.42
N LYS A 148 -2.25 -14.08 0.45
CA LYS A 148 -3.24 -14.26 -0.62
C LYS A 148 -4.64 -14.56 -0.10
N LYS A 149 -4.77 -15.29 1.01
CA LYS A 149 -6.07 -15.57 1.65
C LYS A 149 -6.71 -14.32 2.28
N CYS A 150 -5.91 -13.35 2.72
CA CYS A 150 -6.40 -12.10 3.33
C CYS A 150 -6.81 -11.05 2.28
N LEU A 151 -6.21 -11.05 1.08
CA LEU A 151 -6.45 -10.01 0.07
C LEU A 151 -7.91 -9.87 -0.38
N PRO A 152 -8.69 -10.96 -0.60
CA PRO A 152 -10.10 -10.81 -0.98
C PRO A 152 -10.92 -10.07 0.08
N LEU A 153 -10.64 -10.32 1.37
CA LEU A 153 -11.30 -9.62 2.46
C LEU A 153 -10.88 -8.14 2.49
N PHE A 154 -9.58 -7.87 2.33
CA PHE A 154 -9.04 -6.51 2.23
C PHE A 154 -9.71 -5.70 1.11
N ASP A 155 -9.76 -6.26 -0.10
CA ASP A 155 -10.39 -5.61 -1.26
C ASP A 155 -11.88 -5.36 -1.01
N LEU A 156 -12.60 -6.38 -0.52
CA LEU A 156 -14.02 -6.29 -0.21
C LEU A 156 -14.31 -5.20 0.83
N SER A 157 -13.49 -5.11 1.87
CA SER A 157 -13.62 -4.12 2.94
C SER A 157 -13.44 -2.69 2.43
N ILE A 158 -12.47 -2.44 1.52
CA ILE A 158 -12.30 -1.13 0.89
C ILE A 158 -13.47 -0.81 -0.04
N ARG A 159 -13.87 -1.75 -0.90
CA ARG A 159 -14.99 -1.57 -1.83
C ARG A 159 -16.30 -1.25 -1.09
N ARG A 160 -16.63 -2.00 -0.03
CA ARG A 160 -17.79 -1.73 0.84
C ARG A 160 -17.75 -0.34 1.46
N ALA A 161 -16.59 0.07 1.96
CA ALA A 161 -16.44 1.39 2.56
C ALA A 161 -16.64 2.51 1.53
N TYR A 162 -16.20 2.30 0.29
CA TYR A 162 -16.39 3.27 -0.79
C TYR A 162 -17.86 3.42 -1.16
N LEU A 163 -18.61 2.33 -1.36
CA LEU A 163 -20.03 2.41 -1.71
C LEU A 163 -20.86 3.12 -0.63
N ARG A 164 -20.53 2.90 0.65
CA ARG A 164 -21.18 3.64 1.76
C ARG A 164 -20.85 5.14 1.78
N TYR A 165 -19.68 5.52 1.26
CA TYR A 165 -19.23 6.90 1.22
C TYR A 165 -19.69 7.64 -0.05
N ASN A 166 -19.84 6.93 -1.16
CA ASN A 166 -20.12 7.52 -2.46
C ASN A 166 -21.53 8.16 -2.48
N PRO A 167 -21.63 9.50 -2.65
CA PRO A 167 -22.90 10.22 -2.55
C PRO A 167 -23.93 9.85 -3.62
N VAL A 168 -23.50 9.22 -4.73
CA VAL A 168 -24.40 8.77 -5.82
C VAL A 168 -25.29 7.60 -5.38
N GLN A 169 -24.91 6.87 -4.33
CA GLN A 169 -25.62 5.70 -3.81
C GLN A 169 -26.08 5.86 -2.35
N LYS A 170 -26.61 7.03 -1.97
CA LYS A 170 -27.46 7.14 -0.77
C LYS A 170 -28.82 6.44 -0.97
N GLN A 171 -28.82 5.20 -1.47
CA GLN A 171 -30.00 4.35 -1.42
C GLN A 171 -29.81 3.35 -0.28
N GLU A 172 -30.72 3.39 0.69
CA GLU A 172 -30.84 2.52 1.86
C GLU A 172 -31.21 1.07 1.48
N GLY A 173 -30.73 0.58 0.34
CA GLY A 173 -30.93 -0.78 -0.15
C GLY A 173 -29.78 -1.68 0.26
N ASN A 174 -30.12 -2.89 0.70
CA ASN A 174 -29.16 -3.98 0.89
C ASN A 174 -28.37 -4.17 -0.43
N ILE A 175 -27.09 -3.81 -0.46
CA ILE A 175 -26.22 -4.04 -1.62
C ILE A 175 -26.07 -5.56 -1.77
N GLN A 176 -26.89 -6.18 -2.63
CA GLN A 176 -26.92 -7.64 -2.80
C GLN A 176 -25.63 -8.16 -3.47
N ASN A 177 -25.01 -7.37 -4.35
CA ASN A 177 -23.73 -7.71 -5.00
C ASN A 177 -22.84 -6.46 -5.20
N ILE A 178 -21.68 -6.46 -4.56
CA ILE A 178 -20.73 -5.32 -4.59
C ILE A 178 -19.98 -5.25 -5.92
N GLU A 179 -19.74 -6.39 -6.57
CA GLU A 179 -18.99 -6.43 -7.83
C GLU A 179 -19.79 -5.80 -8.97
N ASP A 180 -21.08 -6.12 -9.07
CA ASP A 180 -21.98 -5.54 -10.07
C ASP A 180 -22.08 -4.00 -9.95
N GLU A 181 -22.04 -3.46 -8.74
CA GLU A 181 -22.06 -2.01 -8.52
C GLU A 181 -20.75 -1.34 -8.94
N PHE A 182 -19.61 -2.00 -8.72
CA PHE A 182 -18.32 -1.50 -9.21
C PHE A 182 -18.21 -1.58 -10.74
N ASP A 183 -18.74 -2.64 -11.35
CA ASP A 183 -18.78 -2.79 -12.80
C ASP A 183 -19.69 -1.74 -13.46
N LYS A 184 -20.84 -1.40 -12.85
CA LYS A 184 -21.69 -0.27 -13.29
C LYS A 184 -20.95 1.06 -13.24
N LEU A 185 -20.12 1.25 -12.23
CA LEU A 185 -19.27 2.42 -12.08
C LEU A 185 -18.01 2.37 -12.98
N LYS A 186 -17.82 1.28 -13.74
CA LYS A 186 -16.65 1.04 -14.61
C LYS A 186 -15.34 1.16 -13.85
N PHE A 187 -15.34 0.58 -12.64
CA PHE A 187 -14.22 0.58 -11.72
C PHE A 187 -13.82 -0.84 -11.35
N LYS A 188 -12.51 -1.10 -11.28
CA LYS A 188 -11.95 -2.36 -10.80
C LYS A 188 -10.85 -2.06 -9.80
N MET A 189 -10.98 -2.62 -8.59
CA MET A 189 -9.92 -2.58 -7.58
C MET A 189 -9.58 -4.00 -7.16
N GLN A 190 -8.33 -4.42 -7.33
CA GLN A 190 -7.90 -5.75 -6.93
C GLN A 190 -6.45 -5.75 -6.46
N SER A 191 -6.23 -6.40 -5.31
CA SER A 191 -4.92 -6.57 -4.71
C SER A 191 -4.33 -7.93 -5.07
N VAL A 192 -3.04 -7.96 -5.41
CA VAL A 192 -2.33 -9.18 -5.80
C VAL A 192 -1.04 -9.30 -5.01
N ALA A 193 -0.80 -10.46 -4.41
CA ALA A 193 0.45 -10.76 -3.72
C ALA A 193 1.43 -11.47 -4.67
N MET A 194 2.67 -11.00 -4.66
CA MET A 194 3.76 -11.47 -5.50
C MET A 194 5.01 -11.76 -4.66
N THR A 195 5.82 -12.70 -5.11
CA THR A 195 7.15 -12.93 -4.53
C THR A 195 8.14 -11.89 -5.04
N LYS A 196 9.25 -11.69 -4.31
CA LYS A 196 10.37 -10.85 -4.75
C LYS A 196 10.84 -11.13 -6.17
N ARG A 197 10.89 -12.41 -6.57
CA ARG A 197 11.28 -12.80 -7.93
C ARG A 197 10.32 -12.25 -8.98
N GLN A 198 9.03 -12.50 -8.79
CA GLN A 198 7.99 -12.01 -9.71
C GLN A 198 7.94 -10.48 -9.75
N MET A 199 8.22 -9.82 -8.63
CA MET A 199 8.28 -8.36 -8.56
C MET A 199 9.48 -7.80 -9.33
N LYS A 200 10.65 -8.46 -9.27
CA LYS A 200 11.81 -8.06 -10.08
C LYS A 200 11.57 -8.24 -11.58
N GLU A 201 11.00 -9.38 -11.97
CA GLU A 201 10.62 -9.64 -13.37
C GLU A 201 9.65 -8.55 -13.89
N LEU A 202 8.72 -8.09 -13.04
CA LEU A 202 7.79 -7.02 -13.38
C LEU A 202 8.44 -5.61 -13.46
N ASP A 203 9.41 -5.33 -12.59
CA ASP A 203 10.12 -4.04 -12.53
C ASP A 203 11.16 -3.89 -13.65
N ASP A 204 11.84 -4.98 -14.03
CA ASP A 204 12.83 -4.99 -15.12
C ASP A 204 12.18 -4.81 -16.51
N GLU A 205 10.88 -5.09 -16.62
CA GLU A 205 10.07 -4.85 -17.83
C GLU A 205 9.55 -3.41 -17.94
N HIS A 206 9.78 -2.55 -16.94
CA HIS A 206 9.22 -1.19 -16.82
C HIS A 206 10.27 -0.09 -16.94
#